data_AF-A0A7V9QDA5-F1
#
_entry.id   AF-A0A7V9QDA5-F1
#
_cell.length_a   1.000
_cell.length_b   1.000
_cell.length_c   1.000
_cell.angle_alpha   90.00
_cell.angle_beta   90.00
_cell.angle_gamma   90.00
#
_symmetry.space_group_name_H-M   'P 1'
#
loop_
_entity.id
_entity.type
_entity.pdbx_description
1 polymer ?
#
loop_
_entity_poly.entity_id
_entity_poly.type
_entity_poly.pdbx_seq_one_letter_code
_entity_poly.pdbx_strand_id
1 'polypeptide(L)'
;MAKTASKQTRGAAPVREASIDWPSPWVAAAVYFSLSLLFFLPAFLPGRHIYGTDYLGGGYFFYHFISERLAAGDLPKWIPYIFGGLPLFSNPGSTYQPVHFLSDLLVPMPRVLPAVFVVHFAIAGFGSYLLARELDCRRWIAFVAGLSFQFTGILMSWVYAGHDGRIIVASVGPLLFFFLHRGIRRVEAVWFAGVAGTLALALLSFQIQNSYYLLLAAAIWAVFCLIHLGLHRRGVVLGKVVGLGLGAVAFAFVLSAVNFLPFLSYIPESPRGMEGGRGYEYSTSFSMPVPELLSLAVPEQAGASVSDPVTGAPL
;
A
#
# COMPACT_ATOMS: atom_id res chain seq x y z
N MET A 1 -11.19 27.66 60.33
CA MET A 1 -10.33 28.17 59.23
C MET A 1 -9.55 27.01 58.62
N ALA A 2 -10.10 26.37 57.59
CA ALA A 2 -9.46 25.26 56.89
C ALA A 2 -8.64 25.81 55.71
N LYS A 3 -7.33 25.57 55.69
CA LYS A 3 -6.45 25.87 54.56
C LYS A 3 -6.46 24.70 53.58
N THR A 4 -7.07 24.89 52.42
CA THR A 4 -7.03 23.97 51.28
C THR A 4 -5.68 24.09 50.58
N ALA A 5 -4.86 23.03 50.61
CA ALA A 5 -3.60 22.96 49.90
C ALA A 5 -3.86 22.60 48.42
N SER A 6 -3.50 23.51 47.50
CA SER A 6 -3.56 23.23 46.06
C SER A 6 -2.44 22.27 45.66
N LYS A 7 -2.81 21.10 45.15
CA LYS A 7 -1.89 20.10 44.61
C LYS A 7 -1.40 20.57 43.23
N GLN A 8 -0.22 21.18 43.16
CA GLN A 8 0.47 21.47 41.90
C GLN A 8 0.80 20.15 41.20
N THR A 9 0.16 19.89 40.08
CA THR A 9 0.53 18.84 39.14
C THR A 9 1.86 19.21 38.50
N ARG A 10 2.93 18.48 38.85
CA ARG A 10 4.22 18.56 38.17
C ARG A 10 4.03 18.12 36.71
N GLY A 11 3.88 19.08 35.80
CA GLY A 11 4.03 18.83 34.36
C GLY A 11 5.45 18.30 34.10
N ALA A 12 5.55 17.17 33.42
CA ALA A 12 6.83 16.63 32.98
C ALA A 12 7.55 17.71 32.15
N ALA A 13 8.79 18.03 32.54
CA ALA A 13 9.59 19.01 31.82
C ALA A 13 9.81 18.54 30.36
N PRO A 14 9.74 19.44 29.36
CA PRO A 14 10.08 19.09 28.00
C PRO A 14 11.54 18.63 27.98
N VAL A 15 11.76 17.40 27.50
CA VAL A 15 13.11 16.86 27.27
C VAL A 15 13.81 17.78 26.27
N ARG A 16 14.68 18.67 26.76
CA ARG A 16 15.54 19.49 25.90
C ARG A 16 16.53 18.58 25.21
N GLU A 17 16.44 18.53 23.88
CA GLU A 17 17.33 17.72 23.05
C GLU A 17 18.77 18.24 23.13
N ALA A 18 19.72 17.33 23.33
CA ALA A 18 21.02 17.47 22.70
C ALA A 18 20.78 17.42 21.19
N SER A 19 21.03 18.53 20.50
CA SER A 19 20.81 18.70 19.07
C SER A 19 21.80 17.85 18.27
N ILE A 20 21.50 16.57 18.12
CA ILE A 20 22.02 15.83 16.98
C ILE A 20 21.31 16.42 15.77
N ASP A 21 22.03 17.19 14.95
CA ASP A 21 21.53 17.77 13.71
C ASP A 21 21.16 16.65 12.75
N TRP A 22 19.94 16.15 12.90
CA TRP A 22 19.44 15.08 12.06
C TRP A 22 19.15 15.63 10.65
N PRO A 23 19.54 14.90 9.60
CA PRO A 23 19.37 15.33 8.21
C PRO A 23 17.96 15.83 7.88
N SER A 24 17.90 16.77 6.94
CA SER A 24 16.64 17.33 6.44
C SER A 24 15.71 16.22 5.88
N PRO A 25 14.40 16.46 5.79
CA PRO A 25 13.47 15.49 5.20
C PRO A 25 13.89 15.02 3.79
N TRP A 26 14.55 15.89 3.03
CA TRP A 26 15.07 15.57 1.70
C TRP A 26 16.24 14.61 1.73
N VAL A 27 17.12 14.72 2.71
CA VAL A 27 18.20 13.75 2.90
C VAL A 27 17.61 12.40 3.33
N ALA A 28 16.60 12.38 4.20
CA ALA A 28 15.90 11.13 4.53
C ALA A 28 15.28 10.48 3.28
N ALA A 29 14.57 11.26 2.45
CA ALA A 29 14.02 10.78 1.18
C ALA A 29 15.10 10.22 0.24
N ALA A 30 16.23 10.93 0.10
CA ALA A 30 17.36 10.49 -0.71
C ALA A 30 17.97 9.18 -0.19
N VAL A 31 18.07 9.01 1.13
CA VAL A 31 18.56 7.77 1.75
C VAL A 31 17.59 6.62 1.49
N TYR A 32 16.27 6.81 1.70
CA TYR A 32 15.29 5.77 1.40
C TYR A 32 15.32 5.35 -0.06
N PHE A 33 15.39 6.30 -0.98
CA PHE A 33 15.52 6.02 -2.41
C PHE A 33 16.82 5.27 -2.72
N SER A 34 17.95 5.74 -2.17
CA SER A 34 19.27 5.12 -2.42
C SER A 34 19.34 3.70 -1.89
N LEU A 35 18.80 3.44 -0.71
CA LEU A 35 18.76 2.09 -0.13
C LEU A 35 17.87 1.16 -0.95
N SER A 36 16.72 1.65 -1.40
CA SER A 36 15.84 0.87 -2.26
C SER A 36 16.50 0.55 -3.60
N LEU A 37 17.14 1.54 -4.22
CA LEU A 37 17.90 1.35 -5.45
C LEU A 37 19.04 0.37 -5.25
N LEU A 38 19.83 0.50 -4.18
CA LEU A 38 20.94 -0.40 -3.86
C LEU A 38 20.46 -1.85 -3.68
N PHE A 39 19.33 -2.04 -3.00
CA PHE A 39 18.75 -3.36 -2.77
C PHE A 39 18.29 -4.02 -4.08
N PHE A 40 17.60 -3.27 -4.96
CA PHE A 40 17.11 -3.80 -6.24
C PHE A 40 18.11 -3.69 -7.39
N LEU A 41 19.28 -3.07 -7.18
CA LEU A 41 20.32 -2.87 -8.18
C LEU A 41 20.69 -4.16 -8.94
N PRO A 42 20.82 -5.35 -8.29
CA PRO A 42 21.14 -6.57 -8.99
C PRO A 42 20.12 -6.95 -10.07
N ALA A 43 18.85 -6.56 -9.93
CA ALA A 43 17.81 -6.87 -10.92
C ALA A 43 17.87 -5.97 -12.17
N PHE A 44 18.69 -4.91 -12.16
CA PHE A 44 18.95 -4.08 -13.34
C PHE A 44 20.13 -4.61 -14.19
N LEU A 45 20.92 -5.56 -13.66
CA LEU A 45 22.07 -6.13 -14.35
C LEU A 45 21.64 -7.04 -15.52
N PRO A 46 22.44 -7.13 -16.60
CA PRO A 46 22.16 -8.02 -17.71
C PRO A 46 21.93 -9.47 -17.27
N GLY A 47 20.90 -10.12 -17.81
CA GLY A 47 20.57 -11.52 -17.50
C GLY A 47 19.95 -11.74 -16.11
N ARG A 48 19.60 -10.68 -15.38
CA ARG A 48 18.91 -10.77 -14.09
C ARG A 48 17.51 -10.16 -14.18
N HIS A 49 16.60 -10.72 -13.39
CA HIS A 49 15.25 -10.21 -13.20
C HIS A 49 14.82 -10.46 -11.75
N ILE A 50 13.67 -9.91 -11.37
CA ILE A 50 13.07 -10.21 -10.07
C ILE A 50 12.46 -11.61 -10.09
N TYR A 51 12.81 -12.41 -9.08
CA TYR A 51 12.10 -13.65 -8.84
C TYR A 51 10.79 -13.36 -8.11
N GLY A 52 9.71 -14.00 -8.55
CA GLY A 52 8.45 -14.09 -7.80
C GLY A 52 7.64 -15.27 -8.30
N THR A 53 7.01 -16.02 -7.39
CA THR A 53 6.27 -17.25 -7.75
C THR A 53 5.18 -16.97 -8.78
N ASP A 54 4.40 -15.90 -8.60
CA ASP A 54 3.32 -15.53 -9.51
C ASP A 54 3.85 -14.90 -10.80
N TYR A 55 5.00 -14.22 -10.75
CA TYR A 55 5.66 -13.67 -11.95
C TYR A 55 6.11 -14.79 -12.88
N LEU A 56 6.72 -15.85 -12.34
CA LEU A 56 7.11 -17.03 -13.10
C LEU A 56 5.89 -17.84 -13.57
N GLY A 57 4.85 -17.95 -12.73
CA GLY A 57 3.63 -18.69 -13.05
C GLY A 57 2.79 -18.07 -14.17
N GLY A 58 2.93 -16.77 -14.42
CA GLY A 58 2.18 -16.11 -15.48
C GLY A 58 2.44 -14.61 -15.64
N GLY A 59 2.81 -13.91 -14.57
CA GLY A 59 2.92 -12.44 -14.58
C GLY A 59 3.84 -11.87 -15.66
N TYR A 60 5.00 -12.49 -15.90
CA TYR A 60 5.93 -12.02 -16.93
C TYR A 60 5.35 -12.09 -18.35
N PHE A 61 4.46 -13.02 -18.67
CA PHE A 61 3.81 -13.06 -19.97
C PHE A 61 2.88 -11.85 -20.17
N PHE A 62 2.15 -11.46 -19.12
CA PHE A 62 1.30 -10.27 -19.15
C PHE A 62 2.13 -9.00 -19.28
N TYR A 63 3.16 -8.84 -18.43
CA TYR A 63 4.03 -7.66 -18.48
C TYR A 63 4.73 -7.53 -19.84
N HIS A 64 5.26 -8.62 -20.39
CA HIS A 64 5.87 -8.61 -21.72
C HIS A 64 4.90 -8.10 -22.79
N PHE A 65 3.71 -8.69 -22.85
CA PHE A 65 2.70 -8.29 -23.82
C PHE A 65 2.29 -6.82 -23.65
N ILE A 66 2.10 -6.35 -22.41
CA ILE A 66 1.74 -4.96 -22.13
C ILE A 66 2.86 -4.01 -22.57
N SER A 67 4.11 -4.26 -22.14
CA SER A 67 5.23 -3.39 -22.48
C SER A 67 5.48 -3.35 -23.99
N GLU A 68 5.37 -4.48 -24.71
CA GLU A 68 5.51 -4.51 -26.18
C GLU A 68 4.44 -3.69 -26.88
N ARG A 69 3.18 -3.79 -26.44
CA ARG A 69 2.07 -3.04 -27.04
C ARG A 69 2.20 -1.56 -26.77
N LEU A 70 2.54 -1.18 -25.54
CA LEU A 70 2.78 0.22 -25.17
C LEU A 70 3.94 0.82 -25.95
N ALA A 71 5.04 0.07 -26.14
CA ALA A 71 6.16 0.49 -26.99
C ALA A 71 5.76 0.68 -28.46
N ALA A 72 4.77 -0.07 -28.95
CA ALA A 72 4.19 0.10 -30.28
C ALA A 72 3.15 1.24 -30.35
N GLY A 73 2.92 1.98 -29.25
CA GLY A 73 1.93 3.06 -29.18
C GLY A 73 0.48 2.58 -29.04
N ASP A 74 0.28 1.31 -28.70
CA ASP A 74 -1.03 0.71 -28.49
C ASP A 74 -1.26 0.43 -26.99
N LEU A 75 -2.44 0.80 -26.49
CA LEU A 75 -2.86 0.48 -25.14
C LEU A 75 -3.74 -0.77 -25.20
N PRO A 76 -3.19 -1.97 -24.91
CA PRO A 76 -3.88 -3.22 -25.22
C PRO A 76 -5.11 -3.40 -24.33
N LYS A 77 -6.24 -3.70 -24.97
CA LYS A 77 -7.50 -4.03 -24.27
C LYS A 77 -7.76 -5.52 -24.20
N TRP A 78 -7.13 -6.31 -25.06
CA TRP A 78 -7.41 -7.73 -25.24
C TRP A 78 -6.10 -8.51 -25.42
N ILE A 79 -5.99 -9.66 -24.76
CA ILE A 79 -4.86 -10.59 -24.95
C ILE A 79 -5.38 -11.75 -25.79
N PRO A 80 -4.94 -11.92 -27.04
CA PRO A 80 -5.48 -12.96 -27.93
C PRO A 80 -4.92 -14.36 -27.65
N TYR A 81 -3.84 -14.46 -26.88
CA TYR A 81 -3.04 -15.67 -26.75
C TYR A 81 -3.50 -16.64 -25.64
N ILE A 82 -4.49 -16.26 -24.82
CA ILE A 82 -4.93 -17.03 -23.65
C ILE A 82 -6.38 -17.48 -23.84
N PHE A 83 -6.62 -18.78 -23.99
CA PHE A 83 -7.96 -19.40 -24.07
C PHE A 83 -8.94 -18.74 -25.07
N GLY A 84 -8.46 -18.33 -26.25
CA GLY A 84 -9.29 -17.60 -27.24
C GLY A 84 -9.44 -16.10 -26.96
N GLY A 85 -9.03 -15.67 -25.76
CA GLY A 85 -8.59 -14.34 -25.43
C GLY A 85 -9.10 -13.87 -24.06
N LEU A 86 -8.40 -12.88 -23.50
CA LEU A 86 -8.70 -12.32 -22.18
C LEU A 86 -8.94 -10.80 -22.26
N PRO A 87 -10.01 -10.27 -21.64
CA PRO A 87 -10.26 -8.83 -21.57
C PRO A 87 -9.33 -8.15 -20.55
N LEU A 88 -8.14 -7.75 -21.00
CA LEU A 88 -7.14 -7.08 -20.17
C LEU A 88 -7.66 -5.79 -19.53
N PHE A 89 -8.44 -5.00 -20.26
CA PHE A 89 -9.01 -3.74 -19.74
C PHE A 89 -9.94 -3.93 -18.53
N SER A 90 -10.54 -5.11 -18.37
CA SER A 90 -11.41 -5.47 -17.25
C SER A 90 -10.68 -6.08 -16.06
N ASN A 91 -9.42 -6.50 -16.26
CA ASN A 91 -8.52 -6.94 -15.21
C ASN A 91 -7.08 -6.51 -15.53
N PRO A 92 -6.79 -5.20 -15.47
CA PRO A 92 -5.53 -4.65 -15.95
C PRO A 92 -4.37 -4.86 -14.96
N GLY A 93 -4.62 -5.41 -13.78
CA GLY A 93 -3.63 -5.40 -12.69
C GLY A 93 -3.11 -3.99 -12.42
N SER A 94 -1.82 -3.86 -12.15
CA SER A 94 -1.18 -2.57 -11.87
C SER A 94 -0.89 -1.70 -13.10
N THR A 95 -1.34 -2.07 -14.30
CA THR A 95 -0.96 -1.41 -15.57
C THR A 95 -1.19 0.10 -15.57
N TYR A 96 -2.32 0.55 -15.03
CA TYR A 96 -2.69 1.98 -15.01
C TYR A 96 -2.12 2.73 -13.80
N GLN A 97 -1.37 2.05 -12.93
CA GLN A 97 -0.70 2.69 -11.82
C GLN A 97 0.44 3.57 -12.38
N PRO A 98 0.52 4.87 -12.01
CA PRO A 98 1.39 5.81 -12.71
C PRO A 98 2.88 5.43 -12.75
N VAL A 99 3.41 4.84 -11.67
CA VAL A 99 4.81 4.39 -11.64
C VAL A 99 5.01 3.17 -12.54
N HIS A 100 4.06 2.24 -12.54
CA HIS A 100 4.11 1.07 -13.43
C HIS A 100 4.01 1.49 -14.89
N PHE A 101 2.98 2.27 -15.23
CA PHE A 101 2.74 2.80 -16.57
C PHE A 101 3.94 3.57 -17.11
N LEU A 102 4.53 4.47 -16.29
CA LEU A 102 5.75 5.18 -16.69
C LEU A 102 6.94 4.25 -16.83
N SER A 103 7.07 3.23 -15.99
CA SER A 103 8.15 2.25 -16.10
C SER A 103 8.05 1.45 -17.39
N ASP A 104 6.85 1.02 -17.79
CA ASP A 104 6.62 0.34 -19.07
C ASP A 104 7.00 1.20 -20.29
N LEU A 105 6.84 2.52 -20.21
CA LEU A 105 7.19 3.44 -21.28
C LEU A 105 8.69 3.79 -21.34
N LEU A 106 9.36 3.80 -20.19
CA LEU A 106 10.71 4.35 -20.07
C LEU A 106 11.82 3.29 -20.03
N VAL A 107 11.51 2.06 -19.61
CA VAL A 107 12.52 1.00 -19.48
C VAL A 107 12.07 -0.31 -20.14
N PRO A 108 13.02 -1.15 -20.61
CA PRO A 108 12.69 -2.49 -21.09
C PRO A 108 11.98 -3.34 -20.02
N MET A 109 11.06 -4.21 -20.44
CA MET A 109 10.22 -5.03 -19.56
C MET A 109 10.94 -5.64 -18.34
N PRO A 110 12.12 -6.29 -18.47
CA PRO A 110 12.79 -6.91 -17.32
C PRO A 110 13.12 -5.94 -16.17
N ARG A 111 13.18 -4.64 -16.46
CA ARG A 111 13.51 -3.56 -15.54
C ARG A 111 12.29 -2.82 -14.99
N VAL A 112 11.08 -3.12 -15.50
CA VAL A 112 9.83 -2.46 -15.08
C VAL A 112 9.54 -2.74 -13.60
N LEU A 113 9.46 -4.01 -13.19
CA LEU A 113 9.21 -4.37 -11.79
C LEU A 113 10.28 -3.85 -10.82
N PRO A 114 11.60 -3.97 -11.10
CA PRO A 114 12.63 -3.31 -10.31
C PRO A 114 12.40 -1.81 -10.15
N ALA A 115 12.08 -1.09 -11.23
CA ALA A 115 11.83 0.34 -11.17
C ALA A 115 10.60 0.67 -10.30
N VAL A 116 9.52 -0.09 -10.44
CA VAL A 116 8.31 0.04 -9.62
C VAL A 116 8.62 -0.17 -8.14
N PHE A 117 9.42 -1.18 -7.79
CA PHE A 117 9.76 -1.47 -6.39
C PHE A 117 10.70 -0.44 -5.80
N VAL A 118 11.68 0.06 -6.56
CA VAL A 118 12.56 1.14 -6.10
C VAL A 118 11.73 2.35 -5.63
N VAL A 119 10.75 2.74 -6.44
CA VAL A 119 9.89 3.88 -6.12
C VAL A 119 8.97 3.58 -4.93
N HIS A 120 8.29 2.44 -4.92
CA HIS A 120 7.31 2.15 -3.87
C HIS A 120 7.97 1.87 -2.51
N PHE A 121 9.14 1.24 -2.46
CA PHE A 121 9.84 1.06 -1.19
C PHE A 121 10.38 2.40 -0.68
N ALA A 122 10.83 3.29 -1.57
CA ALA A 122 11.17 4.66 -1.17
C ALA A 122 9.96 5.41 -0.61
N ILE A 123 8.77 5.28 -1.24
CA ILE A 123 7.50 5.85 -0.74
C ILE A 123 7.12 5.24 0.61
N ALA A 124 7.27 3.93 0.80
CA ALA A 124 6.99 3.23 2.05
C ALA A 124 7.82 3.83 3.20
N GLY A 125 9.14 3.97 2.99
CA GLY A 125 10.04 4.54 3.99
C GLY A 125 9.78 6.01 4.26
N PHE A 126 9.66 6.81 3.21
CA PHE A 126 9.46 8.25 3.32
C PHE A 126 8.07 8.60 3.90
N GLY A 127 7.01 7.92 3.46
CA GLY A 127 5.66 8.08 3.99
C GLY A 127 5.59 7.75 5.48
N SER A 128 6.29 6.70 5.91
CA SER A 128 6.38 6.30 7.32
C SER A 128 7.16 7.31 8.15
N TYR A 129 8.26 7.84 7.61
CA TYR A 129 9.00 8.95 8.22
C TYR A 129 8.10 10.18 8.39
N LEU A 130 7.38 10.59 7.35
CA LEU A 130 6.48 11.75 7.39
C LEU A 130 5.35 11.56 8.41
N LEU A 131 4.73 10.38 8.44
CA LEU A 131 3.70 10.04 9.41
C LEU A 131 4.25 10.09 10.85
N ALA A 132 5.40 9.48 11.12
CA ALA A 132 6.02 9.51 12.44
C ALA A 132 6.39 10.95 12.86
N ARG A 133 6.85 11.78 11.93
CA ARG A 133 7.10 13.21 12.18
C ARG A 133 5.83 13.99 12.46
N GLU A 134 4.72 13.66 11.81
CA GLU A 134 3.42 14.28 12.05
C GLU A 134 2.84 13.88 13.40
N LEU A 135 3.17 12.68 13.89
CA LEU A 135 2.86 12.15 15.23
C LEU A 135 3.86 12.61 16.31
N ASP A 136 4.61 13.68 16.04
CA ASP A 136 5.56 14.30 16.97
C ASP A 136 6.71 13.39 17.46
N CYS A 137 7.00 12.27 16.77
CA CYS A 137 8.19 11.47 17.06
C CYS A 137 9.47 12.24 16.74
N ARG A 138 10.53 12.03 17.53
CA ARG A 138 11.87 12.63 17.29
C ARG A 138 12.40 12.24 15.92
N ARG A 139 13.19 13.11 15.28
CA ARG A 139 13.62 12.94 13.86
C ARG A 139 14.32 11.62 13.59
N TRP A 140 15.26 11.22 14.45
CA TRP A 140 15.98 9.96 14.30
C TRP A 140 15.07 8.74 14.52
N ILE A 141 14.08 8.83 15.43
CA ILE A 141 13.09 7.77 15.65
C ILE A 141 12.20 7.61 14.41
N ALA A 142 11.73 8.74 13.86
CA ALA A 142 10.96 8.74 12.62
C ALA A 142 11.75 8.15 11.46
N PHE A 143 13.06 8.43 11.40
CA PHE A 143 13.94 7.86 10.38
C PHE A 143 14.06 6.34 10.50
N VAL A 144 14.31 5.84 11.71
CA VAL A 144 14.36 4.40 12.00
C VAL A 144 13.02 3.74 11.69
N ALA A 145 11.90 4.34 12.09
CA ALA A 145 10.56 3.83 11.77
C ALA A 145 10.33 3.72 10.26
N GLY A 146 10.78 4.72 9.49
CA GLY A 146 10.74 4.67 8.03
C GLY A 146 11.59 3.55 7.44
N LEU A 147 12.81 3.34 7.94
CA LEU A 147 13.66 2.22 7.50
C LEU A 147 13.04 0.86 7.84
N SER A 148 12.49 0.73 9.05
CA SER A 148 11.83 -0.51 9.50
C SER A 148 10.63 -0.85 8.64
N PHE A 149 9.81 0.13 8.27
CA PHE A 149 8.67 -0.12 7.38
C PHE A 149 9.10 -0.37 5.94
N GLN A 150 10.07 0.40 5.42
CA GLN A 150 10.60 0.21 4.06
C GLN A 150 11.06 -1.22 3.80
N PHE A 151 11.74 -1.83 4.77
CA PHE A 151 12.26 -3.19 4.67
C PHE A 151 11.53 -4.20 5.56
N THR A 152 10.26 -3.95 5.86
CA THR A 152 9.47 -4.88 6.68
C THR A 152 9.34 -6.25 6.01
N GLY A 153 9.32 -7.31 6.83
CA GLY A 153 9.17 -8.68 6.34
C GLY A 153 7.94 -8.86 5.46
N ILE A 154 6.84 -8.15 5.73
CA ILE A 154 5.62 -8.28 4.92
C ILE A 154 5.76 -7.74 3.49
N LEU A 155 6.46 -6.61 3.30
CA LEU A 155 6.74 -6.08 1.96
C LEU A 155 7.73 -6.97 1.22
N MET A 156 8.75 -7.50 1.91
CA MET A 156 9.71 -8.43 1.32
C MET A 156 9.08 -9.73 0.89
N SER A 157 8.23 -10.32 1.74
CA SER A 157 7.56 -11.59 1.43
C SER A 157 6.66 -11.48 0.20
N TRP A 158 6.07 -10.30 -0.07
CA TRP A 158 5.27 -10.10 -1.28
C TRP A 158 6.11 -9.92 -2.56
N VAL A 159 7.38 -9.51 -2.45
CA VAL A 159 8.30 -9.55 -3.59
C VAL A 159 8.48 -11.00 -4.01
N TYR A 160 8.74 -11.91 -3.06
CA TYR A 160 8.88 -13.33 -3.33
C TYR A 160 7.59 -13.98 -3.86
N ALA A 161 6.43 -13.62 -3.31
CA ALA A 161 5.14 -14.11 -3.82
C ALA A 161 4.83 -13.60 -5.24
N GLY A 162 5.36 -12.44 -5.62
CA GLY A 162 5.04 -11.79 -6.89
C GLY A 162 3.74 -10.97 -6.87
N HIS A 163 3.47 -10.29 -5.75
CA HIS A 163 2.25 -9.49 -5.55
C HIS A 163 2.54 -7.98 -5.53
N ASP A 164 2.95 -7.42 -6.67
CA ASP A 164 3.21 -5.98 -6.84
C ASP A 164 2.02 -5.11 -6.41
N GLY A 165 0.79 -5.48 -6.77
CA GLY A 165 -0.41 -4.73 -6.41
C GLY A 165 -0.59 -4.55 -4.90
N ARG A 166 -0.23 -5.56 -4.09
CA ARG A 166 -0.27 -5.50 -2.61
C ARG A 166 0.82 -4.60 -2.05
N ILE A 167 2.03 -4.69 -2.62
CA ILE A 167 3.16 -3.83 -2.26
C ILE A 167 2.80 -2.36 -2.49
N ILE A 168 2.20 -2.05 -3.64
CA ILE A 168 1.79 -0.68 -3.98
C ILE A 168 0.84 -0.13 -2.92
N VAL A 169 -0.23 -0.85 -2.59
CA VAL A 169 -1.21 -0.40 -1.59
C VAL A 169 -0.57 -0.20 -0.22
N ALA A 170 0.23 -1.16 0.25
CA ALA A 170 0.88 -1.05 1.56
C ALA A 170 1.91 0.08 1.63
N SER A 171 2.67 0.29 0.55
CA SER A 171 3.72 1.31 0.49
C SER A 171 3.18 2.74 0.56
N VAL A 172 2.04 3.03 -0.08
CA VAL A 172 1.40 4.35 -0.03
C VAL A 172 0.59 4.55 1.25
N GLY A 173 0.31 3.49 2.01
CA GLY A 173 -0.49 3.51 3.23
C GLY A 173 -0.02 4.53 4.28
N PRO A 174 1.25 4.53 4.70
CA PRO A 174 1.77 5.52 5.63
C PRO A 174 1.61 6.96 5.14
N LEU A 175 1.79 7.19 3.83
CA LEU A 175 1.61 8.51 3.23
C LEU A 175 0.14 8.96 3.23
N LEU A 176 -0.80 8.03 2.98
CA LEU A 176 -2.24 8.26 3.14
C LEU A 176 -2.57 8.70 4.58
N PHE A 177 -2.07 7.97 5.58
CA PHE A 177 -2.29 8.32 6.99
C PHE A 177 -1.66 9.66 7.38
N PHE A 178 -0.50 9.99 6.82
CA PHE A 178 0.13 11.29 7.00
C PHE A 178 -0.78 12.43 6.50
N PHE A 179 -1.24 12.35 5.25
CA PHE A 179 -2.13 13.36 4.67
C PHE A 179 -3.46 13.44 5.40
N LEU A 180 -4.03 12.29 5.77
CA LEU A 180 -5.29 12.22 6.50
C LEU A 180 -5.18 12.85 7.89
N HIS A 181 -4.17 12.46 8.67
CA HIS A 181 -3.94 13.01 10.02
C HIS A 181 -3.73 14.53 9.96
N ARG A 182 -2.87 14.99 9.04
CA ARG A 182 -2.58 16.40 8.87
C ARG A 182 -3.80 17.20 8.39
N GLY A 183 -4.59 16.64 7.48
CA GLY A 183 -5.83 17.24 6.98
C GLY A 183 -6.88 17.38 8.06
N ILE A 184 -7.04 16.39 8.94
CA ILE A 184 -7.96 16.47 10.09
C ILE A 184 -7.45 17.50 11.11
N ARG A 185 -6.14 17.52 11.40
CA ARG A 185 -5.53 18.44 12.37
C ARG A 185 -5.62 19.90 11.93
N ARG A 186 -5.36 20.18 10.65
CA ARG A 186 -5.32 21.54 10.09
C ARG A 186 -6.63 22.02 9.47
N VAL A 187 -7.51 21.11 9.07
CA VAL A 187 -8.81 21.40 8.43
C VAL A 187 -8.64 22.20 7.12
N GLU A 188 -7.62 21.85 6.35
CA GLU A 188 -7.27 22.46 5.06
C GLU A 188 -7.46 21.47 3.91
N ALA A 189 -8.09 21.91 2.82
CA ALA A 189 -8.44 21.06 1.67
C ALA A 189 -7.21 20.47 0.93
N VAL A 190 -6.07 21.15 0.95
CA VAL A 190 -4.83 20.70 0.28
C VAL A 190 -4.37 19.32 0.77
N TRP A 191 -4.54 19.04 2.07
CA TRP A 191 -4.15 17.73 2.62
C TRP A 191 -5.14 16.63 2.21
N PHE A 192 -6.42 16.96 2.03
CA PHE A 192 -7.42 16.04 1.49
C PHE A 192 -7.22 15.76 0.00
N ALA A 193 -6.66 16.70 -0.77
CA ALA A 193 -6.18 16.42 -2.11
C ALA A 193 -5.02 15.41 -2.09
N GLY A 194 -4.12 15.52 -1.10
CA GLY A 194 -3.09 14.50 -0.82
C GLY A 194 -3.68 13.12 -0.51
N VAL A 195 -4.71 13.06 0.35
CA VAL A 195 -5.48 11.83 0.63
C VAL A 195 -6.02 11.22 -0.67
N ALA A 196 -6.72 12.02 -1.48
CA ALA A 196 -7.30 11.58 -2.74
C ALA A 196 -6.24 11.03 -3.71
N GLY A 197 -5.11 11.74 -3.85
CA GLY A 197 -4.00 11.31 -4.70
C GLY A 197 -3.38 10.00 -4.23
N THR A 198 -3.06 9.86 -2.93
CA THR A 198 -2.50 8.62 -2.39
C THR A 198 -3.45 7.44 -2.48
N LEU A 199 -4.74 7.67 -2.24
CA LEU A 199 -5.76 6.64 -2.36
C LEU A 199 -5.96 6.23 -3.83
N ALA A 200 -5.93 7.18 -4.77
CA ALA A 200 -5.97 6.88 -6.20
C ALA A 200 -4.76 6.02 -6.62
N LEU A 201 -3.55 6.32 -6.12
CA LEU A 201 -2.37 5.49 -6.38
C LEU A 201 -2.55 4.04 -5.90
N ALA A 202 -3.21 3.83 -4.75
CA ALA A 202 -3.55 2.50 -4.26
C ALA A 202 -4.62 1.82 -5.12
N LEU A 203 -5.69 2.53 -5.47
CA LEU A 203 -6.80 2.01 -6.26
C LEU A 203 -6.40 1.69 -7.72
N LEU A 204 -5.44 2.43 -8.27
CA LEU A 204 -4.91 2.21 -9.62
C LEU A 204 -4.05 0.94 -9.74
N SER A 205 -3.58 0.35 -8.62
CA SER A 205 -2.94 -0.97 -8.65
C SER A 205 -3.91 -2.14 -8.87
N PHE A 206 -5.22 -1.84 -8.93
CA PHE A 206 -6.31 -2.81 -9.08
C PHE A 206 -6.36 -3.88 -7.97
N GLN A 207 -5.67 -3.66 -6.86
CA GLN A 207 -5.70 -4.55 -5.70
C GLN A 207 -6.89 -4.20 -4.79
N ILE A 208 -8.11 -4.52 -5.26
CA ILE A 208 -9.39 -4.12 -4.66
C ILE A 208 -9.47 -4.49 -3.17
N GLN A 209 -9.12 -5.74 -2.82
CA GLN A 209 -9.21 -6.22 -1.44
C GLN A 209 -8.28 -5.46 -0.48
N ASN A 210 -7.03 -5.18 -0.89
CA ASN A 210 -6.09 -4.46 -0.03
C ASN A 210 -6.49 -2.98 0.09
N SER A 211 -6.97 -2.39 -1.01
CA SER A 211 -7.48 -1.02 -1.00
C SER A 211 -8.72 -0.86 -0.12
N TYR A 212 -9.60 -1.86 -0.09
CA TYR A 212 -10.73 -1.92 0.83
C TYR A 212 -10.26 -1.90 2.30
N TYR A 213 -9.29 -2.74 2.68
CA TYR A 213 -8.75 -2.72 4.03
C TYR A 213 -8.02 -1.42 4.37
N LEU A 214 -7.32 -0.82 3.41
CA LEU A 214 -6.69 0.49 3.60
C LEU A 214 -7.73 1.59 3.87
N LEU A 215 -8.84 1.61 3.12
CA LEU A 215 -9.97 2.52 3.35
C LEU A 215 -10.61 2.30 4.72
N LEU A 216 -10.81 1.05 5.13
CA LEU A 216 -11.34 0.72 6.45
C LEU A 216 -10.42 1.22 7.57
N ALA A 217 -9.11 0.97 7.44
CA ALA A 217 -8.12 1.45 8.40
C ALA A 217 -8.05 2.99 8.44
N ALA A 218 -8.13 3.65 7.27
CA ALA A 218 -8.22 5.11 7.17
C ALA A 218 -9.48 5.67 7.84
N ALA A 219 -10.64 5.01 7.69
CA ALA A 219 -11.88 5.40 8.35
C ALA A 219 -11.77 5.28 9.87
N ILE A 220 -11.24 4.16 10.38
CA ILE A 220 -11.02 3.94 11.82
C ILE A 220 -10.07 5.01 12.37
N TRP A 221 -8.97 5.28 11.66
CA TRP A 221 -8.00 6.31 12.04
C TRP A 221 -8.61 7.72 12.04
N ALA A 222 -9.44 8.04 11.04
CA ALA A 222 -10.14 9.32 10.97
C ALA A 222 -11.08 9.50 12.16
N VAL A 223 -11.88 8.48 12.50
CA VAL A 223 -12.76 8.48 13.68
C VAL A 223 -11.94 8.69 14.95
N PHE A 224 -10.85 7.96 15.11
CA PHE A 224 -9.93 8.14 16.23
C PHE A 224 -9.44 9.59 16.33
N CYS A 225 -8.96 10.18 15.22
CA CYS A 225 -8.47 11.57 15.20
C CYS A 225 -9.58 12.59 15.52
N LEU A 226 -10.79 12.40 14.99
CA LEU A 226 -11.95 13.26 15.26
C LEU A 226 -12.35 13.24 16.75
N ILE A 227 -12.22 12.08 17.40
CA ILE A 227 -12.48 11.92 18.83
C ILE A 227 -11.35 12.55 19.64
N HIS A 228 -10.10 12.15 19.37
CA HIS A 228 -8.91 12.55 20.12
C HIS A 228 -8.68 14.07 20.08
N LEU A 229 -8.91 14.71 18.94
CA LEU A 229 -8.78 16.17 18.78
C LEU A 229 -10.03 16.95 19.23
N GLY A 230 -11.06 16.27 19.74
CA GLY A 230 -12.31 16.90 20.21
C GLY A 230 -13.18 17.51 19.10
N LEU A 231 -12.88 17.22 17.82
CA LEU A 231 -13.60 17.77 16.67
C LEU A 231 -15.04 17.23 16.57
N HIS A 232 -15.30 16.03 17.08
CA HIS A 232 -16.65 15.46 17.19
C HIS A 232 -17.65 16.37 17.93
N ARG A 233 -17.17 17.30 18.79
CA ARG A 233 -18.01 18.26 19.52
C ARG A 233 -18.23 19.58 18.75
N ARG A 234 -17.53 19.78 17.63
CA ARG A 234 -17.53 21.02 16.83
C ARG A 234 -18.27 20.79 15.52
N GLY A 235 -19.60 20.81 15.54
CA GLY A 235 -20.46 20.39 14.42
C GLY A 235 -20.06 20.94 13.04
N VAL A 236 -19.78 22.25 12.93
CA VAL A 236 -19.36 22.87 11.66
C VAL A 236 -18.00 22.35 11.17
N VAL A 237 -17.03 22.23 12.08
CA VAL A 237 -15.68 21.73 11.74
C VAL A 237 -15.75 20.24 11.39
N LEU A 238 -16.52 19.46 12.16
CA LEU A 238 -16.78 18.05 11.89
C LEU A 238 -17.38 17.86 10.49
N GLY A 239 -18.43 18.61 10.15
CA GLY A 239 -19.08 18.55 8.84
C GLY A 239 -18.10 18.88 7.71
N LYS A 240 -17.25 19.90 7.89
CA LYS A 240 -16.19 20.25 6.92
C LYS A 240 -15.16 19.12 6.76
N VAL A 241 -14.63 18.57 7.84
CA VAL A 241 -13.63 17.49 7.80
C VAL A 241 -14.20 16.23 7.17
N VAL A 242 -15.42 15.82 7.56
CA VAL A 242 -16.10 14.66 7.00
C VAL A 242 -16.41 14.88 5.53
N GLY A 243 -16.93 16.06 5.16
CA GLY A 243 -17.21 16.41 3.77
C GLY A 243 -15.97 16.38 2.88
N LEU A 244 -14.85 16.96 3.35
CA LEU A 244 -13.57 16.90 2.63
C LEU A 244 -13.01 15.47 2.55
N GLY A 245 -13.15 14.68 3.61
CA GLY A 245 -12.73 13.27 3.64
C GLY A 245 -13.51 12.42 2.64
N LEU A 246 -14.85 12.49 2.65
CA LEU A 246 -15.71 11.79 1.69
C LEU A 246 -15.48 12.29 0.27
N GLY A 247 -15.29 13.61 0.09
CA GLY A 247 -14.94 14.20 -1.20
C GLY A 247 -13.61 13.68 -1.74
N ALA A 248 -12.60 13.50 -0.88
CA ALA A 248 -11.32 12.94 -1.26
C ALA A 248 -11.44 11.46 -1.69
N VAL A 249 -12.24 10.67 -0.98
CA VAL A 249 -12.52 9.27 -1.35
C VAL A 249 -13.23 9.21 -2.70
N ALA A 250 -14.29 9.99 -2.89
CA ALA A 250 -15.02 10.06 -4.16
C ALA A 250 -14.10 10.48 -5.31
N PHE A 251 -13.26 11.50 -5.09
CA PHE A 251 -12.31 11.96 -6.10
C PHE A 251 -11.26 10.89 -6.43
N ALA A 252 -10.79 10.11 -5.45
CA ALA A 252 -9.87 8.99 -5.71
C ALA A 252 -10.50 7.91 -6.61
N PHE A 253 -11.79 7.61 -6.42
CA PHE A 253 -12.53 6.69 -7.31
C PHE A 253 -12.67 7.27 -8.72
N VAL A 254 -12.91 8.58 -8.86
CA VAL A 254 -12.95 9.25 -10.18
C VAL A 254 -11.58 9.15 -10.87
N LEU A 255 -10.49 9.44 -10.17
CA LEU A 255 -9.12 9.30 -10.70
C LEU A 255 -8.79 7.86 -11.11
N SER A 256 -9.42 6.89 -10.45
CA SER A 256 -9.20 5.45 -10.70
C SER A 256 -10.28 4.83 -11.59
N ALA A 257 -11.15 5.63 -12.20
CA ALA A 257 -12.31 5.14 -12.94
C ALA A 257 -11.92 4.25 -14.14
N VAL A 258 -10.73 4.45 -14.71
CA VAL A 258 -10.17 3.60 -15.77
C VAL A 258 -10.07 2.12 -15.38
N ASN A 259 -9.86 1.84 -14.09
CA ASN A 259 -9.84 0.48 -13.56
C ASN A 259 -11.25 -0.07 -13.31
N PHE A 260 -12.12 0.74 -12.71
CA PHE A 260 -13.39 0.25 -12.18
C PHE A 260 -14.50 0.19 -13.22
N LEU A 261 -14.60 1.17 -14.14
CA LEU A 261 -15.70 1.19 -15.11
C LEU A 261 -15.71 -0.05 -16.02
N PRO A 262 -14.57 -0.47 -16.62
CA PRO A 262 -14.53 -1.70 -17.38
C PRO A 262 -14.81 -2.94 -16.54
N PHE A 263 -14.21 -3.00 -15.35
CA PHE A 263 -14.38 -4.13 -14.44
C PHE A 263 -15.86 -4.34 -14.10
N LEU A 264 -16.61 -3.27 -13.79
CA LEU A 264 -18.04 -3.36 -13.48
C LEU A 264 -18.84 -3.99 -14.63
N SER A 265 -18.52 -3.66 -15.88
CA SER A 265 -19.16 -4.26 -17.05
C SER A 265 -18.82 -5.74 -17.25
N TYR A 266 -17.67 -6.18 -16.71
CA TYR A 266 -17.19 -7.56 -16.79
C TYR A 266 -17.65 -8.45 -15.63
N ILE A 267 -18.18 -7.87 -14.54
CA ILE A 267 -18.65 -8.66 -13.38
C ILE A 267 -19.58 -9.81 -13.80
N PRO A 268 -20.63 -9.60 -14.62
CA PRO A 268 -21.56 -10.67 -15.00
C PRO A 268 -20.90 -11.80 -15.79
N GLU A 269 -19.88 -11.48 -16.59
CA GLU A 269 -19.13 -12.41 -17.44
C GLU A 269 -17.97 -13.09 -16.68
N SER A 270 -17.69 -12.64 -15.46
CA SER A 270 -16.58 -13.15 -14.68
C SER A 270 -16.94 -14.49 -14.01
N PRO A 271 -15.99 -15.42 -13.85
CA PRO A 271 -16.20 -16.66 -13.08
C PRO A 271 -16.68 -16.44 -11.63
N ARG A 272 -16.56 -15.22 -11.12
CA ARG A 272 -16.96 -14.82 -9.77
C ARG A 272 -18.33 -14.12 -9.71
N GLY A 273 -18.83 -13.59 -10.83
CA GLY A 273 -20.06 -12.80 -10.89
C GLY A 273 -21.19 -13.42 -11.73
N MET A 274 -20.95 -14.54 -12.42
CA MET A 274 -22.02 -15.37 -13.01
C MET A 274 -23.02 -15.84 -11.93
N GLU A 275 -24.28 -16.09 -12.33
CA GLU A 275 -25.25 -16.83 -11.50
C GLU A 275 -24.62 -18.17 -11.07
N GLY A 276 -24.25 -18.29 -9.79
CA GLY A 276 -23.48 -19.43 -9.27
C GLY A 276 -22.06 -19.10 -8.80
N GLY A 277 -21.66 -17.82 -8.78
CA GLY A 277 -20.53 -17.37 -7.95
C GLY A 277 -20.66 -18.03 -6.58
N ARG A 278 -19.55 -18.57 -6.03
CA ARG A 278 -19.60 -19.56 -4.94
C ARG A 278 -20.22 -19.06 -3.61
N GLY A 279 -20.74 -17.84 -3.59
CA GLY A 279 -21.53 -17.28 -2.52
C GLY A 279 -20.70 -16.77 -1.35
N TYR A 280 -21.42 -16.27 -0.35
CA TYR A 280 -20.82 -15.84 0.91
C TYR A 280 -20.08 -17.00 1.59
N GLU A 281 -20.69 -18.19 1.64
CA GLU A 281 -20.13 -19.38 2.32
C GLU A 281 -18.72 -19.73 1.82
N TYR A 282 -18.54 -19.88 0.51
CA TYR A 282 -17.21 -20.12 -0.06
C TYR A 282 -16.25 -18.95 0.16
N SER A 283 -16.74 -17.71 0.04
CA SER A 283 -15.89 -16.53 0.26
C SER A 283 -15.38 -16.48 1.71
N THR A 284 -16.13 -17.05 2.65
CA THR A 284 -15.75 -17.15 4.06
C THR A 284 -15.04 -18.44 4.44
N SER A 285 -14.97 -19.47 3.58
CA SER A 285 -14.50 -20.80 3.95
C SER A 285 -13.00 -20.86 4.33
N PHE A 286 -12.22 -19.85 3.93
CA PHE A 286 -10.80 -19.69 4.28
C PHE A 286 -10.56 -18.57 5.30
N SER A 287 -11.61 -18.10 5.99
CA SER A 287 -11.48 -17.03 6.98
C SER A 287 -10.95 -17.61 8.30
N MET A 288 -9.64 -17.47 8.51
CA MET A 288 -8.90 -17.77 9.76
C MET A 288 -9.60 -18.83 10.64
N PRO A 289 -9.58 -20.11 10.23
CA PRO A 289 -10.18 -21.19 11.00
C PRO A 289 -9.70 -21.13 12.46
N VAL A 290 -10.60 -21.37 13.43
CA VAL A 290 -10.26 -21.36 14.86
C VAL A 290 -9.00 -22.18 15.19
N PRO A 291 -8.74 -23.34 14.56
CA PRO A 291 -7.48 -24.07 14.76
C PRO A 291 -6.21 -23.31 14.36
N GLU A 292 -6.27 -22.44 13.35
CA GLU A 292 -5.13 -21.63 12.88
C GLU A 292 -4.86 -20.42 13.79
N LEU A 293 -5.77 -20.07 14.71
CA LEU A 293 -5.51 -19.02 15.71
C LEU A 293 -4.33 -19.39 16.62
N LEU A 294 -4.12 -20.68 16.87
CA LEU A 294 -2.98 -21.16 17.66
C LEU A 294 -1.65 -20.86 16.96
N SER A 295 -1.65 -20.74 15.62
CA SER A 295 -0.47 -20.40 14.84
C SER A 295 0.00 -18.94 15.03
N LEU A 296 -0.81 -18.09 15.66
CA LEU A 296 -0.36 -16.77 16.12
C LEU A 296 0.63 -16.87 17.29
N ALA A 297 0.53 -17.94 18.09
CA ALA A 297 1.42 -18.19 19.23
C ALA A 297 2.50 -19.23 18.89
N VAL A 298 2.17 -20.24 18.08
CA VAL A 298 3.07 -21.33 17.66
C VAL A 298 3.06 -21.40 16.13
N PRO A 299 3.93 -20.64 15.44
CA PRO A 299 3.91 -20.51 13.99
C PRO A 299 4.00 -21.85 13.23
N GLU A 300 4.65 -22.87 13.80
CA GLU A 300 4.80 -24.17 13.15
C GLU A 300 3.54 -25.05 13.17
N GLN A 301 2.52 -24.69 13.98
CA GLN A 301 1.38 -25.57 14.23
C GLN A 301 0.43 -25.73 13.04
N ALA A 302 0.34 -24.73 12.16
CA ALA A 302 -0.43 -24.83 10.91
C ALA A 302 0.48 -24.48 9.74
N GLY A 303 0.57 -25.38 8.75
CA GLY A 303 1.17 -25.08 7.45
C GLY A 303 2.63 -25.49 7.23
N ALA A 304 3.29 -26.21 8.13
CA ALA A 304 4.63 -26.75 7.86
C ALA A 304 4.57 -28.20 7.34
N SER A 305 4.35 -28.39 6.04
CA SER A 305 4.92 -29.53 5.32
C SER A 305 6.09 -29.00 4.50
N VAL A 306 7.20 -28.73 5.18
CA VAL A 306 8.48 -28.60 4.49
C VAL A 306 9.06 -30.01 4.46
N SER A 307 8.54 -30.83 3.54
CA SER A 307 9.26 -32.06 3.20
C SER A 307 10.49 -31.66 2.39
N ASP A 308 11.64 -32.19 2.76
CA ASP A 308 12.85 -32.06 1.95
C ASP A 308 12.54 -32.60 0.53
N PRO A 309 12.67 -31.79 -0.54
CA PRO A 309 12.31 -32.20 -1.90
C PRO A 309 13.14 -33.38 -2.42
N VAL A 310 14.23 -33.74 -1.76
CA VAL A 310 15.08 -34.90 -2.11
C VAL A 310 14.70 -36.14 -1.30
N THR A 311 14.33 -36.00 -0.02
CA THR A 311 14.16 -37.14 0.89
C THR A 311 12.73 -37.38 1.36
N GLY A 312 11.81 -36.43 1.16
CA GLY A 312 10.41 -36.52 1.58
C GLY A 312 10.20 -36.52 3.10
N ALA A 313 11.27 -36.39 3.89
CA ALA A 313 11.18 -36.37 5.34
C ALA A 313 10.70 -35.00 5.84
N PRO A 314 9.83 -34.95 6.87
CA PRO A 314 9.58 -33.72 7.59
C PRO A 314 10.87 -33.28 8.29
N LEU A 315 11.21 -31.98 8.21
CA LEU A 315 12.22 -31.37 9.07
C LEU A 315 11.75 -31.36 10.53
#